data_AF-A0A4Y4X0A6-F1
#
_entry.id   AF-A0A4Y4X0A6-F1
#
_cell.length_a   1.000
_cell.length_b   1.000
_cell.length_c   1.000
_cell.angle_alpha   90.00
_cell.angle_beta   90.00
_cell.angle_gamma   90.00
#
_symmetry.space_group_name_H-M   'P 1'
#
loop_
_entity.id
_entity.type
_entity.pdbx_description
1 polymer ?
#
loop_
_entity_poly.entity_id
_entity_poly.type
_entity_poly.pdbx_seq_one_letter_code
_entity_poly.pdbx_strand_id
1 'polypeptide(L)'
;MNFLEDLFYPLRLLENKCVLLLVSGSIAAYKSLELVRLLFKSGASIQVVMSESAKKFVTPLSFEALSHHKVLHDRNEKWYYNHQNALHHNHIACAANADLLIFAPLSANSLSKIAHALADNTISATFLACASPKILAPSMNTNMLHSPIIQSNLKRLKDSNHIILDTQNALLACDTKGDGAMAEPLEILFKASQTLLKDAYFENREVIVMGGASVEKIDSVRVISNLSSGIQASALALALYFKGAKVTLIASNFPTPLPKEIASVLVSDTASYENALNNAANNLQKHALKPLLFNLAAISDYLPKTSFNHKLKKSEIGETLNIECVQNKDLLASVNPNQFVKIGFKAEDDQQNAIKNAQNLLKPSQDNGK
;
A
#
# COMPACT_ATOMS: atom_id res chain seq x y z
N MET A 1 -12.11 -7.82 12.64
CA MET A 1 -11.45 -8.17 11.37
C MET A 1 -10.09 -7.51 11.38
N ASN A 2 -9.02 -8.30 11.44
CA ASN A 2 -7.66 -7.75 11.38
C ASN A 2 -7.30 -7.74 9.90
N PHE A 3 -7.63 -6.65 9.21
CA PHE A 3 -7.56 -6.57 7.74
C PHE A 3 -6.22 -7.07 7.18
N LEU A 4 -5.10 -6.81 7.88
CA LEU A 4 -3.79 -7.27 7.44
C LEU A 4 -3.66 -8.79 7.53
N GLU A 5 -4.18 -9.42 8.58
CA GLU A 5 -4.20 -10.87 8.68
C GLU A 5 -5.16 -11.49 7.66
N ASP A 6 -6.34 -10.89 7.51
CA ASP A 6 -7.37 -11.39 6.60
C ASP A 6 -7.02 -11.17 5.10
N LEU A 7 -6.16 -10.18 4.79
CA LEU A 7 -5.70 -9.91 3.43
C LEU A 7 -4.43 -10.69 3.10
N PHE A 8 -3.36 -10.57 3.90
CA PHE A 8 -2.05 -11.07 3.51
C PHE A 8 -1.90 -12.58 3.73
N TYR A 9 -2.51 -13.12 4.78
CA TYR A 9 -2.35 -14.52 5.15
C TYR A 9 -3.02 -15.50 4.16
N PRO A 10 -4.31 -15.36 3.79
CA PRO A 10 -4.94 -16.29 2.86
C PRO A 10 -4.48 -16.09 1.41
N LEU A 11 -4.14 -14.85 1.02
CA LEU A 11 -3.76 -14.56 -0.36
C LEU A 11 -2.32 -14.94 -0.69
N ARG A 12 -1.44 -15.07 0.31
CA ARG A 12 0.00 -15.36 0.14
C ARG A 12 0.60 -14.56 -1.03
N LEU A 13 0.38 -13.24 -1.00
CA LEU A 13 0.68 -12.29 -2.08
C LEU A 13 2.09 -12.37 -2.68
N LEU A 14 3.07 -12.83 -1.90
CA LEU A 14 4.49 -12.92 -2.24
C LEU A 14 4.96 -14.39 -2.33
N GLU A 15 4.04 -15.32 -2.58
CA GLU A 15 4.40 -16.72 -2.79
C GLU A 15 5.45 -16.87 -3.91
N ASN A 16 6.42 -17.76 -3.68
CA ASN A 16 7.58 -17.99 -4.55
C ASN A 16 8.49 -16.77 -4.75
N LYS A 17 8.40 -15.74 -3.90
CA LYS A 17 9.35 -14.62 -3.89
C LYS A 17 10.41 -14.83 -2.81
N CYS A 18 11.68 -14.65 -3.18
CA CYS A 18 12.80 -14.62 -2.25
C CYS A 18 13.17 -13.17 -1.91
N VAL A 19 13.06 -12.80 -0.64
CA VAL A 19 13.41 -11.47 -0.13
C VAL A 19 14.69 -11.56 0.69
N LEU A 20 15.70 -10.79 0.27
CA LEU A 20 16.94 -10.65 1.00
C LEU A 20 16.87 -9.42 1.91
N LEU A 21 16.85 -9.64 3.22
CA LEU A 21 16.77 -8.57 4.21
C LEU A 21 18.15 -8.29 4.82
N LEU A 22 18.68 -7.09 4.59
CA LEU A 22 19.89 -6.60 5.23
C LEU A 22 19.51 -5.77 6.47
N VAL A 23 20.09 -6.10 7.63
CA VAL A 23 19.79 -5.45 8.92
C VAL A 23 21.06 -4.86 9.51
N SER A 24 21.12 -3.53 9.63
CA SER A 24 22.28 -2.84 10.23
C SER A 24 22.03 -2.38 11.66
N GLY A 25 23.08 -1.90 12.33
CA GLY A 25 23.02 -1.42 13.71
C GLY A 25 22.23 -0.11 13.83
N SER A 26 20.97 -0.22 14.23
CA SER A 26 20.07 0.87 14.64
C SER A 26 19.11 0.33 15.68
N ILE A 27 18.61 1.20 16.58
CA ILE A 27 17.54 0.84 17.51
C ILE A 27 16.30 0.32 16.77
N ALA A 28 16.06 0.72 15.52
CA ALA A 28 14.95 0.24 14.69
C ALA A 28 15.10 -1.23 14.24
N ALA A 29 16.19 -1.94 14.58
CA ALA A 29 16.38 -3.34 14.23
C ALA A 29 15.25 -4.25 14.73
N TYR A 30 14.62 -3.94 15.88
CA TYR A 30 13.48 -4.73 16.36
C TYR A 30 12.26 -4.64 15.42
N LYS A 31 12.06 -3.51 14.74
CA LYS A 31 10.96 -3.36 13.75
C LYS A 31 11.16 -4.27 12.54
N SER A 32 12.40 -4.68 12.27
CA SER A 32 12.70 -5.62 11.18
C SER A 32 12.20 -7.04 11.49
N LEU A 33 12.02 -7.40 12.77
CA LEU A 33 11.36 -8.66 13.14
C LEU A 33 9.89 -8.66 12.69
N GLU A 34 9.19 -7.53 12.89
CA GLU A 34 7.82 -7.37 12.41
C GLU A 34 7.76 -7.41 10.88
N LEU A 35 8.72 -6.79 10.20
CA LEU A 35 8.83 -6.86 8.74
C LEU A 35 8.99 -8.31 8.27
N VAL A 36 9.87 -9.11 8.89
CA VAL A 36 10.01 -10.54 8.56
C VAL A 36 8.69 -11.27 8.77
N ARG A 37 7.99 -11.01 9.88
CA ARG A 37 6.68 -11.63 10.16
C ARG A 37 5.65 -11.30 9.08
N LEU A 38 5.59 -10.05 8.64
CA LEU A 38 4.68 -9.59 7.59
C LEU A 38 5.01 -10.21 6.22
N LEU A 39 6.29 -10.24 5.84
CA LEU A 39 6.76 -10.86 4.60
C LEU A 39 6.48 -12.37 4.58
N PHE A 40 6.76 -13.04 5.70
CA PHE A 40 6.51 -14.47 5.86
C PHE A 40 5.02 -14.79 5.78
N LYS A 41 4.16 -14.04 6.50
CA LYS A 41 2.69 -14.17 6.40
C LYS A 41 2.18 -13.91 4.99
N SER A 42 2.86 -13.05 4.23
CA SER A 42 2.55 -12.80 2.81
C SER A 42 3.08 -13.91 1.88
N GLY A 43 3.74 -14.95 2.38
CA GLY A 43 4.19 -16.09 1.59
C GLY A 43 5.62 -16.02 1.04
N ALA A 44 6.38 -14.95 1.34
CA ALA A 44 7.76 -14.82 0.88
C ALA A 44 8.72 -15.77 1.62
N SER A 45 9.77 -16.22 0.94
CA SER A 45 10.97 -16.80 1.56
C SER A 45 11.93 -15.68 1.93
N ILE A 46 12.44 -15.65 3.16
CA ILE A 46 13.28 -14.54 3.64
C ILE A 46 14.66 -15.06 4.03
N GLN A 47 15.69 -14.53 3.39
CA GLN A 47 17.09 -14.68 3.83
C GLN A 47 17.53 -13.40 4.52
N VAL A 48 18.04 -13.50 5.74
CA VAL A 48 18.50 -12.34 6.51
C VAL A 48 20.02 -12.29 6.54
N VAL A 49 20.59 -11.09 6.39
CA VAL A 49 22.01 -10.79 6.58
C VAL A 49 22.14 -9.67 7.60
N MET A 50 22.95 -9.89 8.64
CA MET A 50 23.11 -8.95 9.74
C MET A 50 24.54 -8.41 9.83
N SER A 51 24.70 -7.13 10.20
CA SER A 51 26.00 -6.62 10.61
C SER A 51 26.28 -6.99 12.07
N GLU A 52 27.56 -6.97 12.45
CA GLU A 52 27.96 -7.20 13.84
C GLU A 52 27.34 -6.17 14.81
N SER A 53 27.09 -4.93 14.35
CA SER A 53 26.39 -3.92 15.16
C SER A 53 24.90 -4.21 15.33
N ALA A 54 24.23 -4.81 14.33
CA ALA A 54 22.81 -5.19 14.45
C ALA A 54 22.60 -6.26 15.54
N LYS A 55 23.55 -7.19 15.65
CA LYS A 55 23.54 -8.29 16.65
C LYS A 55 23.55 -7.81 18.09
N LYS A 56 23.96 -6.55 18.35
CA LYS A 56 23.92 -5.91 19.66
C LYS A 56 22.52 -5.43 20.05
N PHE A 57 21.63 -5.20 19.07
CA PHE A 57 20.25 -4.80 19.31
C PHE A 57 19.30 -5.99 19.31
N VAL A 58 19.48 -6.90 18.35
CA VAL A 58 18.62 -8.09 18.18
C VAL A 58 19.52 -9.27 17.82
N THR A 59 19.33 -10.41 18.48
CA THR A 59 20.15 -11.59 18.20
C THR A 59 19.74 -12.27 16.88
N PRO A 60 20.66 -12.93 16.17
CA PRO A 60 20.34 -13.71 14.97
C PRO A 60 19.20 -14.72 15.18
N LEU A 61 19.16 -15.38 16.35
CA LEU A 61 18.16 -16.40 16.68
C LEU A 61 16.71 -15.92 16.48
N SER A 62 16.41 -14.65 16.79
CA SER A 62 15.08 -14.08 16.61
C SER A 62 14.68 -14.02 15.13
N PHE A 63 15.62 -13.70 14.24
CA PHE A 63 15.38 -13.71 12.80
C PHE A 63 15.29 -15.12 12.25
N GLU A 64 16.13 -16.04 12.72
CA GLU A 64 16.10 -17.46 12.29
C GLU A 64 14.77 -18.12 12.65
N ALA A 65 14.25 -17.86 13.85
CA ALA A 65 12.97 -18.39 14.30
C ALA A 65 11.77 -17.88 13.47
N LEU A 66 11.83 -16.64 12.96
CA LEU A 66 10.76 -16.03 12.16
C LEU A 66 10.88 -16.30 10.65
N SER A 67 12.11 -16.41 10.13
CA SER A 67 12.37 -16.58 8.70
C SER A 67 12.55 -18.04 8.29
N HIS A 68 12.81 -18.94 9.26
CA HIS A 68 13.19 -20.34 9.05
C HIS A 68 14.47 -20.53 8.22
N HIS A 69 15.30 -19.49 8.10
CA HIS A 69 16.59 -19.54 7.43
C HIS A 69 17.68 -19.08 8.38
N LYS A 70 18.87 -19.67 8.24
CA LYS A 70 20.04 -19.26 9.02
C LYS A 70 20.45 -17.84 8.64
N VAL A 71 20.71 -16.98 9.63
CA VAL A 71 21.17 -15.61 9.39
C VAL A 71 22.63 -15.62 8.93
N LEU A 72 22.92 -14.91 7.85
CA LEU A 72 24.29 -14.70 7.37
C LEU A 72 24.93 -13.48 8.07
N HIS A 73 26.22 -13.59 8.42
CA HIS A 73 27.02 -12.48 8.95
C HIS A 73 28.52 -12.77 8.78
N ASP A 74 29.40 -11.78 8.97
CA ASP A 74 30.85 -11.87 8.73
C ASP A 74 31.53 -13.14 9.25
N ARG A 75 31.12 -13.64 10.43
CA ARG A 75 31.76 -14.80 11.08
C ARG A 75 31.28 -16.18 10.62
N ASN A 76 30.28 -16.29 9.73
CA ASN A 76 29.69 -17.58 9.37
C ASN A 76 29.60 -17.87 7.87
N GLU A 77 30.25 -17.06 7.02
CA GLU A 77 30.34 -17.33 5.59
C GLU A 77 31.02 -18.68 5.31
N LYS A 78 30.46 -19.44 4.36
CA LYS A 78 30.98 -20.73 3.92
C LYS A 78 31.18 -20.73 2.41
N TRP A 79 32.39 -21.07 1.98
CA TRP A 79 32.81 -21.08 0.57
C TRP A 79 32.98 -22.48 -0.02
N TYR A 80 33.09 -23.51 0.82
CA TYR A 80 33.26 -24.88 0.35
C TYR A 80 31.95 -25.46 -0.19
N TYR A 81 32.05 -26.21 -1.27
CA TYR A 81 30.96 -26.97 -1.87
C TYR A 81 30.74 -28.25 -1.05
N ASN A 82 29.51 -28.52 -0.60
CA ASN A 82 29.16 -29.80 -0.01
C ASN A 82 28.11 -30.49 -0.89
N HIS A 83 28.46 -31.64 -1.46
CA HIS A 83 27.54 -32.45 -2.27
C HIS A 83 26.24 -32.84 -1.53
N GLN A 84 26.20 -32.78 -0.20
CA GLN A 84 25.02 -33.08 0.62
C GLN A 84 24.14 -31.86 0.92
N ASN A 85 24.65 -30.64 0.72
CA ASN A 85 23.92 -29.38 0.96
C ASN A 85 24.32 -28.37 -0.13
N ALA A 86 23.54 -28.33 -1.20
CA ALA A 86 23.77 -27.49 -2.38
C ALA A 86 23.66 -25.97 -2.14
N LEU A 87 23.43 -25.52 -0.91
CA LEU A 87 23.27 -24.12 -0.55
C LEU A 87 24.60 -23.55 -0.04
N HIS A 88 25.24 -22.78 -0.92
CA HIS A 88 26.30 -21.85 -0.53
C HIS A 88 25.74 -20.85 0.50
N HIS A 89 26.31 -20.82 1.71
CA HIS A 89 25.95 -19.86 2.76
C HIS A 89 26.98 -18.73 2.80
N ASN A 90 26.99 -17.92 1.73
CA ASN A 90 27.85 -16.75 1.58
C ASN A 90 27.08 -15.63 0.88
N HIS A 91 27.67 -14.43 0.88
CA HIS A 91 27.01 -13.23 0.38
C HIS A 91 26.64 -13.31 -1.11
N ILE A 92 27.45 -13.98 -1.94
CA ILE A 92 27.18 -14.13 -3.38
C ILE A 92 25.94 -14.99 -3.61
N ALA A 93 25.84 -16.12 -2.93
CA ALA A 93 24.70 -17.03 -3.09
C ALA A 93 23.40 -16.43 -2.54
N CYS A 94 23.46 -15.73 -1.40
CA CYS A 94 22.30 -15.00 -0.87
C CYS A 94 21.86 -13.89 -1.84
N ALA A 95 22.81 -13.17 -2.44
CA ALA A 95 22.52 -12.10 -3.40
C ALA A 95 21.92 -12.62 -4.72
N ALA A 96 22.41 -13.76 -5.22
CA ALA A 96 21.98 -14.34 -6.50
C ALA A 96 20.55 -14.89 -6.47
N ASN A 97 20.10 -15.37 -5.31
CA ASN A 97 18.77 -16.00 -5.17
C ASN A 97 17.64 -15.01 -4.84
N ALA A 98 17.93 -13.73 -4.66
CA ALA A 98 16.96 -12.75 -4.22
C ALA A 98 16.14 -12.19 -5.39
N ASP A 99 14.82 -12.11 -5.27
CA ASP A 99 13.95 -11.34 -6.18
C ASP A 99 13.91 -9.85 -5.79
N LEU A 100 14.14 -9.57 -4.51
CA LEU A 100 14.12 -8.23 -3.93
C LEU A 100 15.11 -8.15 -2.77
N LEU A 101 15.87 -7.06 -2.72
CA LEU A 101 16.67 -6.71 -1.55
C LEU A 101 15.98 -5.59 -0.77
N ILE A 102 15.82 -5.79 0.54
CA ILE A 102 15.37 -4.76 1.48
C ILE A 102 16.49 -4.49 2.46
N PHE A 103 16.86 -3.22 2.64
CA PHE A 103 17.80 -2.79 3.67
C PHE A 103 17.06 -2.00 4.75
N ALA A 104 16.69 -2.69 5.82
CA ALA A 104 15.88 -2.15 6.91
C ALA A 104 16.35 -2.74 8.27
N PRO A 105 16.78 -1.90 9.23
CA PRO A 105 17.12 -0.50 9.07
C PRO A 105 18.43 -0.31 8.31
N LEU A 106 18.49 0.75 7.51
CA LEU A 106 19.72 1.27 6.90
C LEU A 106 20.29 2.40 7.78
N SER A 107 21.29 2.07 8.60
CA SER A 107 21.98 3.06 9.44
C SER A 107 22.84 4.00 8.61
N ALA A 108 23.14 5.19 9.14
CA ALA A 108 24.00 6.18 8.47
C ALA A 108 25.36 5.61 8.04
N ASN A 109 25.98 4.77 8.87
CA ASN A 109 27.25 4.11 8.54
C ASN A 109 27.10 3.19 7.33
N SER A 110 26.07 2.33 7.33
CA SER A 110 25.85 1.39 6.23
C SER A 110 25.46 2.12 4.95
N LEU A 111 24.65 3.19 5.06
CA LEU A 111 24.28 4.08 3.96
C LEU A 111 25.51 4.70 3.30
N SER A 112 26.43 5.25 4.09
CA SER A 112 27.67 5.82 3.58
C SER A 112 28.55 4.78 2.90
N LYS A 113 28.61 3.55 3.44
CA LYS A 113 29.37 2.45 2.80
C LYS A 113 28.80 2.09 1.43
N ILE A 114 27.49 1.84 1.34
CA ILE A 114 26.87 1.42 0.07
C ILE A 114 26.86 2.55 -0.97
N ALA A 115 26.71 3.81 -0.55
CA ALA A 115 26.79 4.96 -1.46
C ALA A 115 28.19 5.15 -2.07
N HIS A 116 29.23 4.59 -1.46
CA HIS A 116 30.61 4.65 -1.93
C HIS A 116 31.15 3.28 -2.36
N ALA A 117 30.28 2.27 -2.54
CA ALA A 117 30.65 0.91 -2.93
C ALA A 117 31.71 0.24 -2.03
N LEU A 118 31.71 0.55 -0.73
CA LEU A 118 32.61 -0.07 0.24
C LEU A 118 32.09 -1.46 0.66
N ALA A 119 32.64 -2.52 0.07
CA ALA A 119 32.31 -3.91 0.36
C ALA A 119 33.20 -4.54 1.46
N ASP A 120 33.35 -3.86 2.60
CA ASP A 120 34.27 -4.24 3.69
C ASP A 120 33.66 -5.18 4.75
N ASN A 121 32.40 -5.61 4.58
CA ASN A 121 31.70 -6.57 5.43
C ASN A 121 30.64 -7.34 4.63
N THR A 122 30.09 -8.42 5.19
CA THR A 122 29.12 -9.28 4.50
C THR A 122 27.89 -8.51 4.04
N ILE A 123 27.35 -7.56 4.83
CA ILE A 123 26.18 -6.77 4.42
C ILE A 123 26.48 -5.92 3.19
N SER A 124 27.57 -5.15 3.19
CA SER A 124 27.87 -4.26 2.08
C SER A 124 28.34 -5.01 0.84
N ALA A 125 29.03 -6.14 1.00
CA ALA A 125 29.35 -7.06 -0.09
C ALA A 125 28.09 -7.69 -0.70
N THR A 126 27.15 -8.16 0.14
CA THR A 126 25.85 -8.70 -0.32
C THR A 126 25.06 -7.64 -1.08
N PHE A 127 25.02 -6.41 -0.57
CA PHE A 127 24.33 -5.29 -1.23
C PHE A 127 24.86 -5.04 -2.64
N LEU A 128 26.19 -5.01 -2.78
CA LEU A 128 26.85 -4.73 -4.06
C LEU A 128 26.70 -5.89 -5.05
N ALA A 129 26.71 -7.14 -4.56
CA ALA A 129 26.56 -8.34 -5.39
C ALA A 129 25.12 -8.58 -5.88
N CYS A 130 24.11 -8.06 -5.17
CA CYS A 130 22.71 -8.30 -5.53
C CYS A 130 22.29 -7.43 -6.73
N ALA A 131 21.87 -8.06 -7.83
CA ALA A 131 21.39 -7.36 -9.02
C ALA A 131 19.92 -6.91 -8.92
N SER A 132 19.17 -7.49 -7.99
CA SER A 132 17.72 -7.30 -7.85
C SER A 132 17.36 -5.88 -7.41
N PRO A 133 16.09 -5.46 -7.59
CA PRO A 133 15.60 -4.19 -7.08
C PRO A 133 15.89 -4.04 -5.59
N LYS A 134 16.21 -2.81 -5.16
CA LYS A 134 16.64 -2.52 -3.79
C LYS A 134 15.75 -1.47 -3.16
N ILE A 135 15.16 -1.81 -2.02
CA ILE A 135 14.39 -0.90 -1.16
C ILE A 135 15.23 -0.58 0.07
N LEU A 136 15.45 0.71 0.32
CA LEU A 136 16.27 1.21 1.41
C LEU A 136 15.36 1.93 2.40
N ALA A 137 15.42 1.55 3.69
CA ALA A 137 14.69 2.19 4.77
C ALA A 137 15.69 2.83 5.75
N PRO A 138 16.10 4.09 5.52
CA PRO A 138 17.04 4.79 6.40
C PRO A 138 16.53 4.87 7.84
N SER A 139 17.45 4.82 8.79
CA SER A 139 17.14 5.01 10.20
C SER A 139 18.33 5.62 10.93
N MET A 140 18.17 6.86 11.40
CA MET A 140 19.19 7.62 12.10
C MET A 140 18.60 8.82 12.85
N ASN A 141 19.38 9.46 13.71
CA ASN A 141 18.97 10.70 14.35
C ASN A 141 18.76 11.83 13.32
N THR A 142 17.86 12.78 13.59
CA THR A 142 17.52 13.92 12.71
C THR A 142 18.73 14.72 12.25
N ASN A 143 19.71 14.99 13.13
CA ASN A 143 20.90 15.74 12.76
C ASN A 143 21.81 14.94 11.81
N MET A 144 21.85 13.61 11.96
CA MET A 144 22.55 12.73 11.03
C MET A 144 21.85 12.74 9.67
N LEU A 145 20.52 12.62 9.66
CA LEU A 145 19.72 12.63 8.43
C LEU A 145 19.93 13.92 7.64
N HIS A 146 19.83 15.07 8.30
CA HIS A 146 19.98 16.39 7.67
C HIS A 146 21.43 16.79 7.39
N SER A 147 22.42 15.96 7.76
CA SER A 147 23.81 16.22 7.41
C SER A 147 23.97 16.29 5.88
N PRO A 148 24.65 17.31 5.34
CA PRO A 148 24.86 17.43 3.89
C PRO A 148 25.49 16.19 3.24
N ILE A 149 26.35 15.48 3.98
CA ILE A 149 27.01 14.25 3.51
C ILE A 149 25.99 13.11 3.36
N ILE A 150 25.09 12.95 4.33
CA ILE A 150 24.03 11.93 4.26
C ILE A 150 23.03 12.25 3.15
N GLN A 151 22.64 13.52 3.01
CA GLN A 151 21.77 13.95 1.92
C GLN A 151 22.39 13.71 0.54
N SER A 152 23.70 13.97 0.40
CA SER A 152 24.45 13.65 -0.83
C SER A 152 24.48 12.14 -1.11
N ASN A 153 24.69 11.31 -0.09
CA ASN A 153 24.68 9.86 -0.23
C ASN A 153 23.29 9.30 -0.59
N LEU A 154 22.23 9.81 0.05
CA LEU A 154 20.85 9.49 -0.31
C LEU A 154 20.56 9.84 -1.77
N LYS A 155 20.96 11.05 -2.20
CA LYS A 155 20.82 11.46 -3.60
C LYS A 155 21.54 10.50 -4.55
N ARG A 156 22.79 10.14 -4.26
CA ARG A 156 23.56 9.21 -5.10
C ARG A 156 22.87 7.85 -5.21
N LEU A 157 22.37 7.30 -4.11
CA LEU A 157 21.66 6.02 -4.12
C LEU A 157 20.35 6.12 -4.92
N LYS A 158 19.65 7.25 -4.85
CA LYS A 158 18.45 7.52 -5.67
C LYS A 158 18.77 7.60 -7.15
N ASP A 159 19.86 8.29 -7.51
CA ASP A 159 20.34 8.41 -8.90
C ASP A 159 20.78 7.02 -9.47
N SER A 160 21.18 6.09 -8.60
CA SER A 160 21.44 4.68 -8.93
C SER A 160 20.18 3.79 -9.00
N ASN A 161 18.98 4.37 -9.12
CA ASN A 161 17.69 3.69 -9.21
C ASN A 161 17.32 2.83 -7.98
N HIS A 162 17.88 3.11 -6.81
CA HIS A 162 17.41 2.48 -5.57
C HIS A 162 16.13 3.16 -5.08
N ILE A 163 15.20 2.37 -4.56
CA ILE A 163 13.96 2.87 -3.95
C ILE A 163 14.29 3.25 -2.52
N ILE A 164 14.32 4.55 -2.23
CA ILE A 164 14.54 5.05 -0.87
C ILE A 164 13.18 5.41 -0.28
N LEU A 165 12.86 4.81 0.87
CA LEU A 165 11.68 5.16 1.64
C LEU A 165 11.97 6.35 2.53
N ASP A 166 10.99 7.25 2.64
CA ASP A 166 11.07 8.39 3.54
C ASP A 166 11.11 7.93 5.00
N THR A 167 11.83 8.68 5.81
CA THR A 167 11.81 8.52 7.26
C THR A 167 10.53 9.10 7.87
N GLN A 168 10.29 8.77 9.13
CA GLN A 168 9.10 9.19 9.86
C GLN A 168 9.45 10.14 10.99
N ASN A 169 8.54 11.06 11.29
CA ASN A 169 8.57 11.85 12.51
C ASN A 169 8.09 10.99 13.68
N ALA A 170 8.98 10.66 14.61
CA ALA A 170 8.65 9.90 15.81
C ALA A 170 9.46 10.39 17.01
N LEU A 171 9.12 9.91 18.21
CA LEU A 171 10.01 10.04 19.36
C LEU A 171 11.25 9.18 19.11
N LEU A 172 12.41 9.83 18.95
CA LEU A 172 13.67 9.16 18.69
C LEU A 172 14.29 8.69 20.01
N ALA A 173 15.30 7.80 19.93
CA ALA A 173 15.97 7.24 21.10
C ALA A 173 16.70 8.28 21.98
N CYS A 174 16.78 9.54 21.53
CA CYS A 174 17.30 10.68 22.29
C CYS A 174 16.18 11.52 22.93
N ASP A 175 14.96 10.98 23.07
CA ASP A 175 13.77 11.62 23.64
C ASP A 175 13.32 12.92 22.96
N THR A 176 13.80 13.16 21.74
CA THR A 176 13.33 14.25 20.88
C THR A 176 12.39 13.72 19.81
N LYS A 177 11.26 14.39 19.60
CA LYS A 177 10.46 14.17 18.38
C LYS A 177 11.24 14.71 17.19
N GLY A 178 11.50 13.87 16.19
CA GLY A 178 12.25 14.30 15.02
C GLY A 178 12.13 13.33 13.86
N ASP A 179 12.50 13.83 12.68
CA ASP A 179 12.60 13.06 11.45
C ASP A 179 13.82 12.13 11.50
N GLY A 180 13.70 10.91 11.00
CA GLY A 180 14.80 9.92 10.98
C GLY A 180 14.43 8.54 11.52
N ALA A 181 13.21 8.35 12.02
CA ALA A 181 12.71 7.02 12.32
C ALA A 181 12.52 6.22 11.02
N MET A 182 12.82 4.91 11.07
CA MET A 182 12.61 4.01 9.93
C MET A 182 11.13 4.00 9.53
N ALA A 183 10.87 3.92 8.21
CA ALA A 183 9.54 3.63 7.67
C ALA A 183 8.87 2.45 8.41
N GLU A 184 7.55 2.49 8.53
CA GLU A 184 6.83 1.44 9.25
C GLU A 184 6.93 0.11 8.47
N PRO A 185 7.04 -1.05 9.15
CA PRO A 185 7.15 -2.35 8.48
C PRO A 185 6.07 -2.60 7.42
N LEU A 186 4.86 -2.10 7.65
CA LEU A 186 3.75 -2.21 6.70
C LEU A 186 3.97 -1.37 5.43
N GLU A 187 4.54 -0.16 5.53
CA GLU A 187 4.88 0.65 4.36
C GLU A 187 5.99 -0.03 3.53
N ILE A 188 6.98 -0.63 4.21
CA ILE A 188 8.03 -1.41 3.56
C ILE A 188 7.41 -2.63 2.82
N LEU A 189 6.48 -3.35 3.46
CA LEU A 189 5.75 -4.45 2.82
C LEU A 189 4.95 -3.98 1.60
N PHE A 190 4.24 -2.85 1.70
CA PHE A 190 3.50 -2.30 0.57
C PHE A 190 4.41 -1.99 -0.60
N LYS A 191 5.58 -1.39 -0.35
CA LYS A 191 6.54 -1.10 -1.40
C LYS A 191 7.19 -2.35 -1.98
N ALA A 192 7.49 -3.33 -1.14
CA ALA A 192 8.00 -4.64 -1.56
C ALA A 192 6.99 -5.34 -2.48
N SER A 193 5.71 -5.35 -2.08
CA SER A 193 4.61 -5.94 -2.84
C SER A 193 4.41 -5.24 -4.17
N GLN A 194 4.40 -3.90 -4.19
CA GLN A 194 4.37 -3.15 -5.43
C GLN A 194 5.54 -3.52 -6.34
N THR A 195 6.76 -3.53 -5.82
CA THR A 195 7.96 -3.80 -6.62
C THR A 195 7.96 -5.20 -7.23
N LEU A 196 7.51 -6.21 -6.49
CA LEU A 196 7.51 -7.61 -6.90
C LEU A 196 6.32 -8.02 -7.77
N LEU A 197 5.20 -7.29 -7.71
CA LEU A 197 3.93 -7.66 -8.34
C LEU A 197 3.53 -6.76 -9.51
N LYS A 198 4.35 -5.76 -9.85
CA LYS A 198 4.12 -4.85 -10.98
C LYS A 198 3.69 -5.59 -12.24
N ASP A 199 2.81 -4.96 -12.99
CA ASP A 199 2.34 -5.42 -14.28
C ASP A 199 2.43 -4.27 -15.28
N ALA A 200 3.03 -4.54 -16.44
CA ALA A 200 3.30 -3.53 -17.47
C ALA A 200 2.03 -2.81 -17.96
N TYR A 201 0.86 -3.45 -17.89
CA TYR A 201 -0.41 -2.83 -18.27
C TYR A 201 -0.87 -1.74 -17.30
N PHE A 202 -0.51 -1.89 -16.02
CA PHE A 202 -0.91 -0.97 -14.95
C PHE A 202 0.17 0.04 -14.59
N GLU A 203 1.43 -0.23 -14.95
CA GLU A 203 2.55 0.65 -14.60
C GLU A 203 2.31 2.11 -15.03
N ASN A 204 2.27 3.00 -14.05
CA ASN A 204 2.00 4.44 -14.20
C ASN A 204 0.63 4.80 -14.79
N ARG A 205 -0.26 3.82 -15.03
CA ARG A 205 -1.61 4.07 -15.50
C ARG A 205 -2.44 4.68 -14.39
N GLU A 206 -3.17 5.74 -14.71
CA GLU A 206 -4.05 6.40 -13.76
C GLU A 206 -5.34 5.62 -13.56
N VAL A 207 -5.70 5.43 -12.30
CA VAL A 207 -6.89 4.70 -11.89
C VAL A 207 -7.60 5.47 -10.78
N ILE A 208 -8.90 5.71 -10.98
CA ILE A 208 -9.79 6.24 -9.96
C ILE A 208 -10.65 5.10 -9.44
N VAL A 209 -10.66 4.92 -8.13
CA VAL A 209 -11.55 3.98 -7.44
C VAL A 209 -12.50 4.81 -6.59
N MET A 210 -13.80 4.62 -6.76
CA MET A 210 -14.82 5.20 -5.89
C MET A 210 -15.35 4.11 -4.96
N GLY A 211 -15.56 4.39 -3.67
CA GLY A 211 -16.02 3.38 -2.71
C GLY A 211 -16.71 3.93 -1.48
N GLY A 212 -17.30 3.06 -0.65
CA GLY A 212 -18.09 3.46 0.52
C GLY A 212 -19.54 3.81 0.16
N ALA A 213 -20.32 4.28 1.13
CA ALA A 213 -21.71 4.71 0.92
C ALA A 213 -21.83 6.23 0.87
N SER A 214 -22.81 6.74 0.13
CA SER A 214 -23.23 8.14 0.26
C SER A 214 -24.17 8.33 1.45
N VAL A 215 -24.07 9.49 2.08
CA VAL A 215 -24.85 9.89 3.25
C VAL A 215 -25.74 11.07 2.88
N GLU A 216 -27.03 10.83 2.66
CA GLU A 216 -28.00 11.83 2.22
C GLU A 216 -28.81 12.35 3.43
N LYS A 217 -28.59 13.60 3.82
CA LYS A 217 -29.11 14.15 5.08
C LYS A 217 -30.62 14.35 5.05
N ILE A 218 -31.32 13.77 6.02
CA ILE A 218 -32.70 14.12 6.34
C ILE A 218 -32.69 15.37 7.22
N ASP A 219 -31.87 15.33 8.27
CA ASP A 219 -31.64 16.45 9.18
C ASP A 219 -30.18 16.46 9.68
N SER A 220 -29.87 17.28 10.69
CA SER A 220 -28.49 17.36 11.20
C SER A 220 -27.98 16.11 11.94
N VAL A 221 -28.79 15.06 12.12
CA VAL A 221 -28.47 13.83 12.86
C VAL A 221 -28.80 12.56 12.07
N ARG A 222 -29.85 12.59 11.26
CA ARG A 222 -30.41 11.45 10.54
C ARG A 222 -30.13 11.55 9.04
N VAL A 223 -29.89 10.40 8.45
CA VAL A 223 -29.42 10.29 7.06
C VAL A 223 -30.05 9.05 6.40
N ILE A 224 -30.16 9.09 5.08
CA ILE A 224 -30.41 7.93 4.22
C ILE A 224 -29.06 7.51 3.64
N SER A 225 -28.70 6.24 3.80
CA SER A 225 -27.42 5.69 3.34
C SER A 225 -27.57 4.21 3.02
N ASN A 226 -26.73 3.73 2.11
CA ASN A 226 -26.53 2.31 1.89
C ASN A 226 -25.54 1.71 2.91
N LEU A 227 -25.57 0.39 3.06
CA LEU A 227 -24.66 -0.36 3.95
C LEU A 227 -23.40 -0.76 3.18
N SER A 228 -22.45 0.18 3.05
CA SER A 228 -21.14 -0.11 2.46
C SER A 228 -20.02 0.18 3.46
N SER A 229 -19.22 -0.84 3.75
CA SER A 229 -18.07 -0.73 4.65
C SER A 229 -16.87 -0.02 4.01
N GLY A 230 -16.81 0.03 2.67
CA GLY A 230 -15.66 0.52 1.90
C GLY A 230 -14.53 -0.51 1.72
N ILE A 231 -14.61 -1.69 2.34
CA ILE A 231 -13.52 -2.69 2.34
C ILE A 231 -13.13 -3.10 0.93
N GLN A 232 -14.11 -3.37 0.06
CA GLN A 232 -13.87 -3.79 -1.32
C GLN A 232 -13.10 -2.75 -2.13
N ALA A 233 -13.43 -1.46 -1.96
CA ALA A 233 -12.76 -0.38 -2.66
C ALA A 233 -11.33 -0.18 -2.17
N SER A 234 -11.09 -0.24 -0.85
CA SER A 234 -9.74 -0.16 -0.30
C SER A 234 -8.87 -1.36 -0.72
N ALA A 235 -9.43 -2.57 -0.72
CA ALA A 235 -8.73 -3.77 -1.19
C ALA A 235 -8.38 -3.69 -2.69
N LEU A 236 -9.32 -3.22 -3.52
CA LEU A 236 -9.08 -3.03 -4.96
C LEU A 236 -8.03 -1.95 -5.21
N ALA A 237 -8.11 -0.82 -4.51
CA ALA A 237 -7.13 0.27 -4.62
C ALA A 237 -5.71 -0.24 -4.28
N LEU A 238 -5.58 -1.05 -3.22
CA LEU A 238 -4.32 -1.66 -2.84
C LEU A 238 -3.80 -2.65 -3.89
N ALA A 239 -4.68 -3.50 -4.43
CA ALA A 239 -4.31 -4.44 -5.49
C ALA A 239 -3.81 -3.73 -6.76
N LEU A 240 -4.49 -2.66 -7.19
CA LEU A 240 -4.09 -1.84 -8.33
C LEU A 240 -2.76 -1.12 -8.07
N TYR A 241 -2.56 -0.59 -6.86
CA TYR A 241 -1.29 0.00 -6.44
C TYR A 241 -0.15 -1.03 -6.51
N PHE A 242 -0.38 -2.27 -6.07
CA PHE A 242 0.63 -3.33 -6.18
C PHE A 242 0.95 -3.70 -7.63
N LYS A 243 -0.02 -3.57 -8.54
CA LYS A 243 0.21 -3.72 -9.98
C LYS A 243 0.95 -2.55 -10.62
N GLY A 244 1.20 -1.46 -9.88
CA GLY A 244 1.97 -0.30 -10.33
C GLY A 244 1.12 0.86 -10.84
N ALA A 245 -0.20 0.81 -10.66
CA ALA A 245 -1.09 1.90 -11.02
C ALA A 245 -0.90 3.13 -10.13
N LYS A 246 -1.16 4.32 -10.69
CA LYS A 246 -1.33 5.57 -9.95
C LYS A 246 -2.79 5.65 -9.49
N VAL A 247 -3.03 5.35 -8.22
CA VAL A 247 -4.39 5.17 -7.70
C VAL A 247 -4.85 6.40 -6.93
N THR A 248 -6.03 6.90 -7.28
CA THR A 248 -6.83 7.83 -6.49
C THR A 248 -8.05 7.10 -5.94
N LEU A 249 -8.18 7.00 -4.62
CA LEU A 249 -9.33 6.40 -3.95
C LEU A 249 -10.23 7.52 -3.39
N ILE A 250 -11.42 7.68 -3.97
CA ILE A 250 -12.45 8.60 -3.51
C ILE A 250 -13.46 7.78 -2.71
N ALA A 251 -13.52 7.97 -1.39
CA ALA A 251 -14.40 7.15 -0.56
C ALA A 251 -14.91 7.85 0.68
N SER A 252 -16.03 7.38 1.22
CA SER A 252 -16.56 7.86 2.50
C SER A 252 -15.94 7.22 3.73
N ASN A 253 -15.16 6.15 3.55
CA ASN A 253 -14.41 5.51 4.61
C ASN A 253 -13.19 4.79 4.05
N PHE A 254 -12.13 4.71 4.86
CA PHE A 254 -10.91 3.95 4.57
C PHE A 254 -10.71 2.91 5.69
N PRO A 255 -11.40 1.76 5.63
CA PRO A 255 -11.37 0.77 6.71
C PRO A 255 -10.01 0.05 6.86
N THR A 256 -9.03 0.37 6.02
CA THR A 256 -7.75 -0.33 5.93
C THR A 256 -6.60 0.66 5.85
N PRO A 257 -5.41 0.34 6.39
CA PRO A 257 -4.21 1.11 6.10
C PRO A 257 -3.95 1.13 4.59
N LEU A 258 -3.57 2.29 4.06
CA LEU A 258 -3.24 2.48 2.65
C LEU A 258 -1.81 3.02 2.53
N PRO A 259 -1.07 2.64 1.48
CA PRO A 259 0.19 3.29 1.12
C PRO A 259 -0.01 4.79 0.94
N LYS A 260 0.97 5.60 1.38
CA LYS A 260 0.92 7.07 1.26
C LYS A 260 0.82 7.52 -0.19
N GLU A 261 1.29 6.72 -1.14
CA GLU A 261 1.21 7.02 -2.56
C GLU A 261 -0.19 6.82 -3.18
N ILE A 262 -1.14 6.22 -2.46
CA ILE A 262 -2.55 6.20 -2.88
C ILE A 262 -3.18 7.53 -2.47
N ALA A 263 -3.56 8.35 -3.44
CA ALA A 263 -4.24 9.61 -3.19
C ALA A 263 -5.65 9.32 -2.65
N SER A 264 -5.85 9.52 -1.36
CA SER A 264 -7.10 9.21 -0.67
C SER A 264 -7.93 10.47 -0.44
N VAL A 265 -9.14 10.52 -0.99
CA VAL A 265 -10.06 11.68 -0.92
C VAL A 265 -11.30 11.29 -0.14
N LEU A 266 -11.46 11.85 1.06
CA LEU A 266 -12.61 11.61 1.92
C LEU A 266 -13.83 12.42 1.43
N VAL A 267 -14.94 11.76 1.23
CA VAL A 267 -16.22 12.33 0.76
C VAL A 267 -17.39 11.81 1.60
N SER A 268 -18.58 12.38 1.47
CA SER A 268 -19.73 11.96 2.29
C SER A 268 -21.01 11.78 1.50
N ASP A 269 -21.43 12.80 0.77
CA ASP A 269 -22.69 12.83 0.01
C ASP A 269 -22.44 12.78 -1.49
N THR A 270 -23.50 12.55 -2.26
CA THR A 270 -23.43 12.42 -3.73
C THR A 270 -22.75 13.60 -4.41
N ALA A 271 -22.99 14.84 -3.94
CA ALA A 271 -22.38 16.04 -4.51
C ALA A 271 -20.86 16.08 -4.26
N SER A 272 -20.41 15.68 -3.07
CA SER A 272 -18.99 15.59 -2.74
C SER A 272 -18.26 14.51 -3.56
N TYR A 273 -18.91 13.36 -3.82
CA TYR A 273 -18.38 12.35 -4.73
C TYR A 273 -18.21 12.89 -6.15
N GLU A 274 -19.23 13.59 -6.67
CA GLU A 274 -19.18 14.19 -8.01
C GLU A 274 -18.03 15.21 -8.11
N ASN A 275 -17.92 16.11 -7.15
CA ASN A 275 -16.88 17.14 -7.14
C ASN A 275 -15.48 16.52 -7.07
N ALA A 276 -15.28 15.51 -6.20
CA ALA A 276 -14.01 14.80 -6.10
C ALA A 276 -13.66 14.07 -7.40
N LEU A 277 -14.65 13.43 -8.04
CA LEU A 277 -14.46 12.74 -9.31
C LEU A 277 -14.07 13.71 -10.42
N ASN A 278 -14.76 14.84 -10.55
CA ASN A 278 -14.45 15.88 -11.53
C ASN A 278 -13.05 16.46 -11.31
N ASN A 279 -12.69 16.74 -10.05
CA ASN A 279 -11.35 17.24 -9.71
C ASN A 279 -10.26 16.22 -10.05
N ALA A 280 -10.46 14.95 -9.69
CA ALA A 280 -9.52 13.88 -10.03
C ALA A 280 -9.40 13.72 -11.56
N ALA A 281 -10.54 13.76 -12.27
CA ALA A 281 -10.63 13.65 -13.71
C ALA A 281 -9.90 14.78 -14.46
N ASN A 282 -9.96 16.00 -13.93
CA ASN A 282 -9.26 17.18 -14.49
C ASN A 282 -7.75 17.15 -14.26
N ASN A 283 -7.29 16.46 -13.22
CA ASN A 283 -5.86 16.32 -12.90
C ASN A 283 -5.20 15.14 -13.63
N LEU A 284 -5.96 14.36 -14.40
CA LEU A 284 -5.42 13.23 -15.15
C LEU A 284 -4.43 13.70 -16.21
N GLN A 285 -3.28 13.06 -16.25
CA GLN A 285 -2.28 13.34 -17.24
C GLN A 285 -2.64 12.68 -18.57
N LYS A 286 -2.25 13.30 -19.69
CA LYS A 286 -2.38 12.67 -21.02
C LYS A 286 -1.44 11.48 -21.08
N HIS A 287 -2.00 10.28 -20.99
CA HIS A 287 -1.28 9.02 -21.10
C HIS A 287 -1.66 8.25 -22.37
N ALA A 288 -0.78 7.35 -22.81
CA ALA A 288 -1.02 6.49 -23.98
C ALA A 288 -2.22 5.54 -23.76
N LEU A 289 -2.45 5.12 -22.51
CA LEU A 289 -3.59 4.30 -22.13
C LEU A 289 -4.65 5.15 -21.45
N LYS A 290 -5.91 4.88 -21.82
CA LYS A 290 -7.09 5.52 -21.23
C LYS A 290 -7.17 5.21 -19.71
N PRO A 291 -7.40 6.20 -18.82
CA PRO A 291 -7.55 5.97 -17.39
C PRO A 291 -8.69 5.00 -17.06
N LEU A 292 -8.59 4.29 -15.93
CA LEU A 292 -9.64 3.40 -15.44
C LEU A 292 -10.48 4.09 -14.36
N LEU A 293 -11.80 3.91 -14.40
CA LEU A 293 -12.71 4.31 -13.33
C LEU A 293 -13.45 3.10 -12.79
N PHE A 294 -13.15 2.70 -11.55
CA PHE A 294 -13.86 1.66 -10.83
C PHE A 294 -14.89 2.30 -9.90
N ASN A 295 -16.18 2.17 -10.21
CA ASN A 295 -17.24 2.72 -9.39
C ASN A 295 -17.85 1.66 -8.45
N LEU A 296 -17.29 1.55 -7.24
CA LEU A 296 -17.79 0.71 -6.14
C LEU A 296 -18.55 1.53 -5.09
N ALA A 297 -18.73 2.83 -5.30
CA ALA A 297 -19.46 3.66 -4.35
C ALA A 297 -20.94 3.27 -4.37
N ALA A 298 -21.47 2.93 -3.20
CA ALA A 298 -22.88 2.64 -2.99
C ALA A 298 -23.64 3.96 -2.83
N ILE A 299 -23.74 4.71 -3.93
CA ILE A 299 -24.52 5.95 -3.99
C ILE A 299 -26.01 5.61 -3.82
N SER A 300 -26.70 6.33 -2.95
CA SER A 300 -28.13 6.17 -2.69
C SER A 300 -28.92 6.53 -3.94
N ASP A 301 -29.82 5.65 -4.39
CA ASP A 301 -30.65 5.90 -5.58
C ASP A 301 -31.67 7.03 -5.37
N TYR A 302 -31.97 7.35 -4.11
CA TYR A 302 -32.91 8.39 -3.69
C TYR A 302 -32.31 9.25 -2.58
N LEU A 303 -32.69 10.54 -2.57
CA LEU A 303 -32.37 11.48 -1.50
C LEU A 303 -33.64 12.15 -0.95
N PRO A 304 -33.64 12.65 0.30
CA PRO A 304 -34.76 13.43 0.83
C PRO A 304 -35.03 14.67 -0.02
N LYS A 305 -36.29 14.88 -0.43
CA LYS A 305 -36.70 16.07 -1.20
C LYS A 305 -36.46 17.36 -0.43
N THR A 306 -36.62 17.31 0.89
CA THR A 306 -36.37 18.40 1.82
C THR A 306 -35.38 17.93 2.88
N SER A 307 -34.32 18.70 3.09
CA SER A 307 -33.30 18.46 4.12
C SER A 307 -33.24 19.61 5.11
N PHE A 308 -33.01 19.31 6.39
CA PHE A 308 -32.99 20.30 7.46
C PHE A 308 -31.59 20.45 8.08
N ASN A 309 -31.13 21.69 8.24
CA ASN A 309 -29.83 21.98 8.87
C ASN A 309 -29.83 21.86 10.41
N HIS A 310 -30.96 21.48 11.02
CA HIS A 310 -31.12 21.28 12.46
C HIS A 310 -31.79 19.94 12.74
N LYS A 311 -31.58 19.38 13.93
CA LYS A 311 -32.24 18.14 14.35
C LYS A 311 -33.73 18.40 14.52
N LEU A 312 -34.56 17.72 13.72
CA LEU A 312 -36.01 17.80 13.88
C LEU A 312 -36.39 17.24 15.26
N LYS A 313 -37.10 18.05 16.05
CA LYS A 313 -37.54 17.68 17.40
C LYS A 313 -38.70 16.70 17.32
N LYS A 314 -38.85 15.86 18.34
CA LYS A 314 -39.99 14.92 18.44
C LYS A 314 -41.34 15.65 18.35
N SER A 315 -41.43 16.86 18.89
CA SER A 315 -42.62 17.71 18.83
C SER A 315 -42.98 18.18 17.41
N GLU A 316 -41.99 18.30 16.51
CA GLU A 316 -42.19 18.72 15.12
C GLU A 316 -42.55 17.55 14.21
N ILE A 317 -42.08 16.35 14.56
CA ILE A 317 -42.30 15.12 13.80
C ILE A 317 -43.65 14.49 14.15
N GLY A 318 -44.04 14.51 15.43
CA GLY A 318 -45.18 13.75 15.91
C GLY A 318 -44.88 12.25 16.01
N GLU A 319 -45.92 11.42 15.89
CA GLU A 319 -45.82 9.96 16.04
C GLU A 319 -45.24 9.25 14.80
N THR A 320 -45.32 9.87 13.62
CA THR A 320 -44.86 9.28 12.35
C THR A 320 -43.91 10.22 11.63
N LEU A 321 -42.84 9.67 11.07
CA LEU A 321 -41.88 10.40 10.24
C LEU A 321 -42.02 9.94 8.80
N ASN A 322 -42.60 10.79 7.95
CA ASN A 322 -42.69 10.56 6.51
C ASN A 322 -41.60 11.36 5.79
N ILE A 323 -40.78 10.69 4.99
CA ILE A 323 -39.70 11.32 4.23
C ILE A 323 -40.02 11.16 2.74
N GLU A 324 -40.45 12.24 2.10
CA GLU A 324 -40.61 12.26 0.65
C GLU A 324 -39.21 12.27 0.01
N CYS A 325 -38.95 11.32 -0.89
CA CYS A 325 -37.67 11.18 -1.56
C CYS A 325 -37.79 11.46 -3.06
N VAL A 326 -36.73 11.98 -3.66
CA VAL A 326 -36.58 12.16 -5.11
C VAL A 326 -35.41 11.33 -5.61
N GLN A 327 -35.48 10.91 -6.88
CA GLN A 327 -34.43 10.14 -7.51
C GLN A 327 -33.12 10.94 -7.52
N ASN A 328 -32.04 10.28 -7.14
CA ASN A 328 -30.70 10.85 -7.12
C ASN A 328 -30.04 10.80 -8.50
N LYS A 329 -29.00 11.60 -8.67
CA LYS A 329 -28.21 11.62 -9.89
C LYS A 329 -27.37 10.34 -10.02
N ASP A 330 -27.40 9.73 -11.20
CA ASP A 330 -26.47 8.65 -11.53
C ASP A 330 -25.09 9.21 -11.89
N LEU A 331 -24.16 9.13 -10.92
CA LEU A 331 -22.80 9.64 -11.10
C LEU A 331 -22.08 8.94 -12.25
N LEU A 332 -22.23 7.61 -12.41
CA LEU A 332 -21.52 6.84 -13.45
C LEU A 332 -22.00 7.21 -14.86
N ALA A 333 -23.30 7.46 -15.01
CA ALA A 333 -23.88 7.93 -16.26
C ALA A 333 -23.45 9.36 -16.61
N SER A 334 -23.19 10.19 -15.60
CA SER A 334 -22.75 11.58 -15.81
C SER A 334 -21.28 11.73 -16.24
N VAL A 335 -20.46 10.67 -16.09
CA VAL A 335 -19.07 10.67 -16.53
C VAL A 335 -18.96 10.58 -18.04
N ASN A 336 -18.11 11.43 -18.64
CA ASN A 336 -17.83 11.39 -20.07
C ASN A 336 -17.30 10.00 -20.50
N PRO A 337 -18.03 9.27 -21.38
CA PRO A 337 -17.65 7.91 -21.78
C PRO A 337 -16.32 7.85 -22.54
N ASN A 338 -15.88 8.97 -23.12
CA ASN A 338 -14.62 9.05 -23.85
C ASN A 338 -13.42 9.34 -22.94
N GLN A 339 -13.65 9.65 -21.66
CA GLN A 339 -12.57 9.99 -20.72
C GLN A 339 -11.99 8.76 -20.02
N PHE A 340 -12.82 7.75 -19.70
CA PHE A 340 -12.40 6.56 -18.95
C PHE A 340 -12.76 5.25 -19.63
N VAL A 341 -12.04 4.18 -19.28
CA VAL A 341 -12.66 2.85 -19.29
C VAL A 341 -13.44 2.74 -17.98
N LYS A 342 -14.77 2.64 -18.07
CA LYS A 342 -15.66 2.56 -16.91
C LYS A 342 -15.85 1.11 -16.49
N ILE A 343 -15.72 0.85 -15.19
CA ILE A 343 -16.02 -0.44 -14.57
C ILE A 343 -17.05 -0.18 -13.46
N GLY A 344 -18.30 -0.57 -13.73
CA GLY A 344 -19.38 -0.49 -12.77
C GLY A 344 -19.49 -1.76 -11.93
N PHE A 345 -19.97 -1.61 -10.69
CA PHE A 345 -20.29 -2.73 -9.81
C PHE A 345 -21.77 -2.73 -9.49
N LYS A 346 -22.33 -3.93 -9.33
CA LYS A 346 -23.71 -4.14 -8.93
C LYS A 346 -23.78 -5.26 -7.92
N ALA A 347 -24.47 -5.01 -6.81
CA ALA A 347 -24.88 -6.04 -5.90
C ALA A 347 -26.11 -6.75 -6.49
N GLU A 348 -26.11 -8.08 -6.47
CA GLU A 348 -27.23 -8.94 -6.87
C GLU A 348 -27.43 -9.98 -5.78
N ASP A 349 -28.68 -10.17 -5.38
CA ASP A 349 -29.13 -11.23 -4.47
C ASP A 349 -29.89 -12.34 -5.22
N ASP A 350 -30.37 -12.07 -6.44
CA ASP A 350 -30.99 -13.05 -7.34
C ASP A 350 -29.93 -13.85 -8.12
N GLN A 351 -29.58 -15.02 -7.59
CA GLN A 351 -28.59 -15.91 -8.20
C GLN A 351 -28.99 -16.41 -9.61
N GLN A 352 -30.28 -16.48 -9.93
CA GLN A 352 -30.74 -16.99 -11.23
C GLN A 352 -30.58 -15.93 -12.33
N ASN A 353 -30.84 -14.66 -12.00
CA ASN A 353 -30.83 -13.57 -12.97
C ASN A 353 -29.58 -12.69 -12.92
N ALA A 354 -28.70 -12.84 -11.92
CA ALA A 354 -27.52 -11.99 -11.73
C ALA A 354 -26.68 -11.77 -13.01
N ILE A 355 -26.38 -12.85 -13.74
CA ILE A 355 -25.58 -12.77 -14.98
C ILE A 355 -26.32 -11.97 -16.06
N LYS A 356 -27.62 -12.23 -16.24
CA LYS A 356 -28.45 -11.53 -17.22
C LYS A 356 -28.58 -10.05 -16.88
N ASN A 357 -28.75 -9.72 -15.61
CA ASN A 357 -28.81 -8.34 -15.11
C ASN A 357 -27.48 -7.61 -15.34
N ALA A 358 -26.34 -8.27 -15.08
CA ALA A 358 -25.02 -7.72 -15.37
C ALA A 358 -24.80 -7.48 -16.87
N GLN A 359 -25.21 -8.41 -17.74
CA GLN A 359 -25.12 -8.25 -19.20
C GLN A 359 -25.99 -7.09 -19.70
N ASN A 360 -27.19 -6.90 -19.14
CA ASN A 360 -28.06 -5.79 -19.51
C ASN A 360 -27.43 -4.43 -19.20
N LEU A 361 -26.64 -4.32 -18.14
CA LEU A 361 -25.95 -3.08 -17.79
C LEU A 361 -24.84 -2.69 -18.77
N LEU A 362 -24.28 -3.64 -19.53
CA LEU A 362 -23.24 -3.37 -20.52
C LEU A 362 -23.80 -2.73 -21.81
N LYS A 363 -25.11 -2.65 -21.95
CA LYS A 363 -25.76 -2.01 -23.11
C LYS A 363 -25.52 -0.49 -23.09
N PRO A 364 -25.74 0.21 -24.21
CA PRO A 364 -25.70 1.67 -24.23
C PRO A 364 -26.71 2.27 -23.22
N SER A 365 -26.44 3.49 -22.74
CA SER A 365 -27.34 4.18 -21.80
C SER A 365 -28.76 4.40 -22.33
N GLN A 366 -28.95 4.39 -23.66
CA GLN A 366 -30.25 4.46 -24.32
C GLN A 366 -31.10 3.19 -24.10
N ASP A 367 -30.46 2.05 -23.79
CA ASP A 367 -31.09 0.75 -23.53
C ASP A 367 -31.05 0.36 -22.04
N ASN A 368 -31.01 1.35 -21.15
CA ASN A 368 -30.89 1.20 -19.69
C ASN A 368 -29.56 0.60 -19.19
N GLY A 369 -28.49 0.61 -20.00
CA GLY A 369 -27.15 0.28 -19.53
C GLY A 369 -26.41 1.47 -18.87
N LYS A 370 -25.23 1.22 -18.28
CA LYS A 370 -24.48 2.21 -17.48
C LYS A 370 -23.03 2.43 -17.95
#